data_AF-A0A9P7T930-F1
#
_entry.id   AF-A0A9P7T930-F1
#
_cell.length_a   1.000
_cell.length_b   1.000
_cell.length_c   1.000
_cell.angle_alpha   90.00
_cell.angle_beta   90.00
_cell.angle_gamma   90.00
#
_symmetry.space_group_name_H-M   'P 1'
#
loop_
_entity.id
_entity.type
_entity.pdbx_description
1 polymer ?
#
loop_
_entity_poly.entity_id
_entity_poly.type
_entity_poly.pdbx_seq_one_letter_code
_entity_poly.pdbx_strand_id
1 'polypeptide(L)'
;YSIFNASINAIRRFNNHGVYDVHTNMMQYPAMMQPTRVRIQQIPPPSPPSDTKEAAAASASAKFPPVPLRMARNFLVMDTYCENAPSNEASLPCSKETPADFVASFNGLEALSGEIKDLLPRECRAALDKALEAKEEFRSRWGTERETMARRDPIIDKAIVPY
;
A
#
# COMPACT_ATOMS: atom_id res chain seq x y z
N TYR A 1 -10.25 -33.15 -9.53
CA TYR A 1 -9.45 -32.09 -8.90
C TYR A 1 -10.07 -30.69 -9.03
N SER A 2 -10.61 -30.27 -10.18
CA SER A 2 -11.18 -28.91 -10.33
C SER A 2 -12.48 -28.66 -9.53
N ILE A 3 -13.43 -29.61 -9.51
CA ILE A 3 -14.73 -29.46 -8.81
C ILE A 3 -14.53 -29.30 -7.29
N PHE A 4 -13.62 -30.07 -6.70
CA PHE A 4 -13.32 -30.00 -5.27
C PHE A 4 -12.74 -28.63 -4.86
N ASN A 5 -11.82 -28.08 -5.64
CA ASN A 5 -11.27 -26.75 -5.38
C ASN A 5 -12.34 -25.66 -5.59
N ALA A 6 -13.18 -25.81 -6.62
CA ALA A 6 -14.27 -24.88 -6.87
C ALA A 6 -15.31 -24.89 -5.74
N SER A 7 -15.67 -26.06 -5.20
CA SER A 7 -16.64 -26.18 -4.11
C SER A 7 -16.12 -25.57 -2.81
N ILE A 8 -14.86 -25.81 -2.44
CA ILE A 8 -14.24 -25.17 -1.27
C ILE A 8 -14.18 -23.66 -1.44
N ASN A 9 -13.80 -23.17 -2.63
CA ASN A 9 -13.76 -21.73 -2.90
C ASN A 9 -15.15 -21.09 -2.84
N ALA A 10 -16.19 -21.77 -3.32
CA ALA A 10 -17.56 -21.32 -3.19
C ALA A 10 -17.96 -21.18 -1.71
N ILE A 11 -17.64 -22.19 -0.88
CA ILE A 11 -17.91 -22.15 0.57
C ILE A 11 -17.17 -20.97 1.23
N ARG A 12 -15.88 -20.77 0.93
CA ARG A 12 -15.09 -19.68 1.51
C ARG A 12 -15.63 -18.29 1.15
N ARG A 13 -16.18 -18.12 -0.06
CA ARG A 13 -16.71 -16.83 -0.51
C ARG A 13 -17.96 -16.39 0.26
N PHE A 14 -18.71 -17.30 0.87
CA PHE A 14 -19.83 -16.91 1.74
C PHE A 14 -19.38 -16.05 2.92
N ASN A 15 -18.15 -16.26 3.40
CA ASN A 15 -17.58 -15.49 4.51
C ASN A 15 -17.04 -14.12 4.09
N ASN A 16 -17.09 -13.75 2.80
CA ASN A 16 -16.64 -12.43 2.34
C ASN A 16 -17.51 -11.28 2.88
N HIS A 17 -18.74 -11.57 3.29
CA HIS A 17 -19.63 -10.62 3.96
C HIS A 17 -19.28 -10.40 5.45
N GLY A 18 -18.24 -11.08 5.94
CA GLY A 18 -17.79 -11.02 7.32
C GLY A 18 -18.49 -12.05 8.20
N VAL A 19 -17.77 -12.54 9.20
CA VAL A 19 -18.28 -13.44 10.23
C VAL A 19 -18.18 -12.72 11.57
N TYR A 20 -19.29 -12.63 12.29
CA TYR A 20 -19.31 -11.99 13.59
C TYR A 20 -18.70 -12.91 14.66
N ASP A 21 -17.72 -12.40 15.40
CA ASP A 21 -17.12 -13.08 16.54
C ASP A 21 -17.71 -12.55 17.86
N VAL A 22 -18.40 -13.44 18.57
CA VAL A 22 -19.10 -13.13 19.82
C VAL A 22 -18.14 -12.80 20.96
N HIS A 23 -16.94 -13.38 20.96
CA HIS A 23 -15.99 -13.20 22.07
C HIS A 23 -15.26 -11.86 22.01
N THR A 24 -15.13 -11.27 20.83
CA THR A 24 -14.46 -9.98 20.63
C THR A 24 -15.41 -8.85 20.23
N ASN A 25 -16.68 -9.15 19.93
CA ASN A 25 -17.65 -8.21 19.38
C ASN A 25 -17.10 -7.51 18.12
N MET A 26 -16.45 -8.28 17.25
CA MET A 26 -15.83 -7.80 16.01
C MET A 26 -16.32 -8.61 14.81
N MET A 27 -16.51 -7.92 13.67
CA MET A 27 -16.70 -8.57 12.38
C MET A 27 -15.35 -8.99 11.81
N GLN A 28 -15.14 -10.27 11.61
CA GLN A 28 -13.94 -10.82 11.00
C GLN A 28 -14.13 -10.93 9.48
N TYR A 29 -13.24 -10.30 8.73
CA TYR A 29 -13.19 -10.40 7.27
C TYR A 29 -11.94 -11.17 6.83
N PRO A 30 -11.96 -11.82 5.65
CA PRO A 30 -10.77 -12.44 5.10
C PRO A 30 -9.60 -11.44 5.03
N ALA A 31 -8.41 -11.86 5.48
CA ALA A 31 -7.23 -10.99 5.52
C ALA A 31 -6.84 -10.44 4.14
N MET A 32 -7.09 -11.19 3.06
CA MET A 32 -6.84 -10.76 1.68
C MET A 32 -7.68 -9.56 1.23
N MET A 33 -8.74 -9.21 1.95
CA MET A 33 -9.55 -8.01 1.67
C MET A 33 -9.05 -6.77 2.43
N GLN A 34 -8.11 -6.95 3.36
CA GLN A 34 -7.61 -5.87 4.22
C GLN A 34 -6.32 -5.28 3.62
N PRO A 35 -6.16 -3.94 3.67
CA PRO A 35 -4.90 -3.31 3.26
C PRO A 35 -3.78 -3.75 4.20
N THR A 36 -2.62 -4.13 3.63
CA THR A 36 -1.51 -4.71 4.39
C THR A 36 -0.48 -3.68 4.86
N ARG A 37 -0.38 -2.54 4.17
CA ARG A 37 0.57 -1.46 4.48
C ARG A 37 -0.11 -0.10 4.34
N VAL A 38 0.32 0.85 5.18
CA VAL A 38 -0.18 2.23 5.22
C VAL A 38 1.01 3.16 5.40
N ARG A 39 0.96 4.31 4.72
CA ARG A 39 1.91 5.42 4.85
C ARG A 39 1.12 6.72 4.88
N ILE A 40 1.64 7.71 5.59
CA ILE A 40 1.06 9.05 5.70
C ILE A 40 2.00 10.03 5.04
N GLN A 41 1.51 10.74 4.02
CA GLN A 41 2.24 11.79 3.32
C GLN A 41 1.58 13.13 3.60
N GLN A 42 2.35 14.10 4.12
CA GLN A 42 1.87 15.47 4.21
C GLN A 42 2.05 16.16 2.85
N ILE A 43 0.98 16.75 2.35
CA ILE A 43 0.99 17.56 1.14
C ILE A 43 1.13 19.03 1.58
N PRO A 44 2.18 19.76 1.13
CA PRO A 44 2.27 21.18 1.42
C PRO A 44 1.12 21.94 0.73
N PRO A 45 0.61 23.02 1.34
CA PRO A 45 -0.40 23.84 0.68
C PRO A 45 0.17 24.40 -0.63
N PRO A 46 -0.66 24.58 -1.69
CA PRO A 46 -0.19 25.22 -2.91
C PRO A 46 0.33 26.62 -2.59
N SER A 47 1.40 27.05 -3.25
CA SER A 47 1.98 28.39 -3.06
C SER A 47 0.92 29.48 -3.29
N PRO A 48 1.03 30.65 -2.61
CA PRO A 48 0.13 31.78 -2.85
C PRO A 48 0.12 32.17 -4.35
N PRO A 49 -0.95 32.84 -4.82
CA PRO A 49 -1.14 33.12 -6.23
C PRO A 49 -0.05 34.08 -6.72
N SER A 50 1.01 33.54 -7.30
CA SER A 50 1.58 34.18 -8.48
C SER A 50 0.67 33.79 -9.65
N ASP A 51 0.35 34.74 -10.52
CA ASP A 51 -0.74 34.68 -11.51
C ASP A 51 -0.60 33.60 -12.61
N THR A 52 0.31 32.64 -12.45
CA THR A 52 0.47 31.51 -13.35
C THR A 52 -0.44 30.35 -12.91
N LYS A 53 -1.55 30.19 -13.63
CA LYS A 53 -2.45 29.01 -13.61
C LYS A 53 -1.74 27.65 -13.77
N GLU A 54 -0.44 27.65 -14.02
CA GLU A 54 0.41 26.50 -14.32
C GLU A 54 0.87 25.75 -13.05
N ALA A 55 1.07 26.43 -11.90
CA ALA A 55 1.51 25.76 -10.67
C ALA A 55 0.40 24.92 -9.99
N ALA A 56 -0.86 25.34 -10.11
CA ALA A 56 -2.01 24.58 -9.62
C ALA A 56 -2.36 23.36 -10.51
N ALA A 57 -1.88 23.35 -11.77
CA ALA A 57 -2.10 22.27 -12.72
C ALA A 57 -1.13 21.10 -12.53
N ALA A 58 0.05 21.32 -11.95
CA ALA A 58 1.07 20.28 -11.76
C ALA A 58 0.69 19.21 -10.73
N SER A 59 -0.26 19.50 -9.82
CA SER A 59 -0.74 18.57 -8.79
C SER A 59 -2.23 18.22 -8.92
N ALA A 60 -2.85 18.52 -10.06
CA ALA A 60 -4.25 18.17 -10.33
C ALA A 60 -4.33 16.72 -10.83
N SER A 61 -4.83 15.81 -10.00
CA SER A 61 -5.29 14.52 -10.51
C SER A 61 -6.46 14.75 -11.46
N ALA A 62 -6.55 14.02 -12.57
CA ALA A 62 -7.64 14.20 -13.55
C ALA A 62 -9.06 14.01 -12.99
N LYS A 63 -9.19 13.44 -11.78
CA LYS A 63 -10.46 13.12 -11.13
C LYS A 63 -10.91 14.16 -10.11
N PHE A 64 -9.98 14.84 -9.42
CA PHE A 64 -10.31 15.74 -8.33
C PHE A 64 -9.57 17.07 -8.44
N PRO A 65 -10.27 18.22 -8.32
CA PRO A 65 -9.65 19.52 -8.34
C PRO A 65 -8.76 19.71 -7.10
N PRO A 66 -7.72 20.56 -7.18
CA PRO A 66 -6.87 20.85 -6.04
C PRO A 66 -7.67 21.50 -4.89
N VAL A 67 -7.33 21.14 -3.65
CA VAL A 67 -8.00 21.63 -2.45
C VAL A 67 -7.85 23.16 -2.33
N PRO A 68 -8.95 23.91 -2.15
CA PRO A 68 -8.87 25.35 -1.96
C PRO A 68 -8.06 25.75 -0.74
N LEU A 69 -7.24 26.80 -0.85
CA LEU A 69 -6.37 27.29 0.23
C LEU A 69 -7.11 27.64 1.53
N ARG A 70 -8.34 28.16 1.42
CA ARG A 70 -9.17 28.46 2.60
C ARG A 70 -9.48 27.21 3.42
N MET A 71 -9.66 26.08 2.76
CA MET A 71 -9.92 24.80 3.41
C MET A 71 -8.63 24.25 4.01
N ALA A 72 -7.55 24.21 3.23
CA ALA A 72 -6.26 23.67 3.65
C ALA A 72 -5.64 24.43 4.84
N ARG A 73 -5.95 25.72 5.00
CA ARG A 73 -5.46 26.54 6.13
C ARG A 73 -6.26 26.33 7.42
N ASN A 74 -7.57 26.14 7.32
CA ASN A 74 -8.46 26.18 8.47
C ASN A 74 -8.88 24.79 8.97
N PHE A 75 -8.79 23.76 8.13
CA PHE A 75 -9.26 22.41 8.42
C PHE A 75 -8.18 21.37 8.12
N LEU A 76 -8.22 20.26 8.86
CA LEU A 76 -7.47 19.05 8.53
C LEU A 76 -8.21 18.30 7.41
N VAL A 77 -7.62 18.28 6.22
CA VAL A 77 -8.10 17.49 5.08
C VAL A 77 -7.25 16.23 4.99
N MET A 78 -7.89 15.05 5.09
CA MET A 78 -7.22 13.75 4.99
C MET A 78 -7.90 12.92 3.92
N ASP A 79 -7.12 12.51 2.92
CA ASP A 79 -7.57 11.64 1.83
C ASP A 79 -6.90 10.27 1.93
N THR A 80 -7.64 9.23 1.55
CA THR A 80 -7.13 7.86 1.47
C THR A 80 -6.89 7.50 0.01
N TYR A 81 -5.65 7.14 -0.32
CA TYR A 81 -5.27 6.65 -1.65
C TYR A 81 -4.80 5.20 -1.55
N CYS A 82 -5.47 4.30 -2.29
CA CYS A 82 -5.08 2.90 -2.37
C CYS A 82 -4.22 2.67 -3.62
N GLU A 83 -3.02 2.15 -3.40
CA GLU A 83 -2.08 1.73 -4.46
C GLU A 83 -2.00 0.21 -4.48
N ASN A 84 -2.05 -0.39 -5.67
CA ASN A 84 -1.90 -1.83 -5.85
C ASN A 84 -0.43 -2.18 -6.09
N ALA A 85 0.00 -3.36 -5.61
CA ALA A 85 1.31 -3.89 -5.93
C ALA A 85 1.49 -4.08 -7.45
N PRO A 86 2.72 -3.96 -7.99
CA PRO A 86 2.99 -4.27 -9.38
C PRO A 86 2.51 -5.70 -9.71
N SER A 87 1.84 -5.83 -10.85
CA SER A 87 1.18 -7.04 -11.33
C SER A 87 2.16 -8.22 -11.48
N ASN A 88 2.43 -8.96 -10.39
CA ASN A 88 2.86 -10.37 -10.37
C ASN A 88 2.99 -10.97 -8.95
N GLU A 89 2.67 -10.23 -7.89
CA GLU A 89 2.71 -10.83 -6.56
C GLU A 89 1.46 -11.68 -6.39
N ALA A 90 1.64 -13.00 -6.45
CA ALA A 90 0.62 -13.97 -6.11
C ALA A 90 0.16 -13.74 -4.67
N SER A 91 -0.88 -12.89 -4.52
CA SER A 91 -1.94 -12.83 -3.51
C SER A 91 -1.66 -13.29 -2.08
N LEU A 92 -0.40 -13.23 -1.62
CA LEU A 92 -0.11 -13.38 -0.22
C LEU A 92 -0.24 -11.99 0.38
N PRO A 93 -1.16 -11.79 1.35
CA PRO A 93 -1.08 -10.59 2.15
C PRO A 93 0.34 -10.51 2.68
N CYS A 94 0.96 -9.33 2.62
CA CYS A 94 2.22 -9.08 3.31
C CYS A 94 1.96 -9.20 4.81
N SER A 95 1.80 -10.42 5.31
CA SER A 95 1.59 -10.73 6.70
C SER A 95 2.88 -10.39 7.44
N LYS A 96 2.76 -9.67 8.56
CA LYS A 96 3.85 -9.58 9.54
C LYS A 96 4.13 -10.92 10.20
N GLU A 97 3.24 -11.90 10.00
CA GLU A 97 3.48 -13.29 10.36
C GLU A 97 4.67 -13.78 9.56
N THR A 98 5.78 -13.99 10.25
CA THR A 98 6.83 -14.89 9.77
C THR A 98 6.12 -16.17 9.34
N PRO A 99 6.19 -16.55 8.05
CA PRO A 99 5.72 -17.87 7.66
C PRO A 99 6.40 -18.89 8.58
N ALA A 100 5.72 -19.98 8.91
CA ALA A 100 6.37 -21.08 9.58
C ALA A 100 7.72 -21.33 8.87
N ASP A 101 8.82 -21.37 9.65
CA ASP A 101 10.20 -21.27 9.16
C ASP A 101 10.49 -22.15 7.92
N PHE A 102 9.82 -23.30 7.85
CA PHE A 102 9.87 -24.23 6.73
C PHE A 102 9.37 -23.69 5.37
N VAL A 103 8.38 -22.79 5.36
CA VAL A 103 7.77 -22.26 4.12
C VAL A 103 8.42 -20.93 3.69
N ALA A 104 9.23 -20.33 4.56
CA ALA A 104 9.93 -19.07 4.25
C ALA A 104 10.77 -19.17 2.97
N SER A 105 11.46 -20.30 2.79
CA SER A 105 12.28 -20.62 1.61
C SER A 105 11.49 -20.80 0.31
N PHE A 106 10.17 -20.78 0.36
CA PHE A 106 9.29 -20.93 -0.81
C PHE A 106 8.42 -19.70 -1.06
N ASN A 107 8.58 -18.64 -0.27
CA ASN A 107 7.76 -17.45 -0.39
C ASN A 107 8.35 -16.43 -1.36
N GLY A 108 7.74 -16.36 -2.54
CA GLY A 108 8.00 -15.34 -3.54
C GLY A 108 9.19 -15.65 -4.45
N LEU A 109 9.30 -14.87 -5.53
CA LEU A 109 10.35 -15.01 -6.55
C LEU A 109 11.77 -14.78 -6.02
N GLU A 110 11.90 -14.13 -4.86
CA GLU A 110 13.18 -13.85 -4.20
C GLU A 110 13.82 -15.09 -3.58
N ALA A 111 13.02 -16.11 -3.25
CA ALA A 111 13.49 -17.32 -2.57
C ALA A 111 14.22 -18.33 -3.49
N LEU A 112 14.25 -18.06 -4.81
CA LEU A 112 14.95 -18.89 -5.78
C LEU A 112 16.47 -18.78 -5.61
N SER A 113 17.16 -19.91 -5.52
CA SER A 113 18.63 -19.95 -5.47
C SER A 113 19.26 -19.47 -6.78
N GLY A 114 20.47 -18.91 -6.69
CA GLY A 114 21.21 -18.42 -7.86
C GLY A 114 21.46 -19.50 -8.91
N GLU A 115 21.74 -20.72 -8.47
CA GLU A 115 21.95 -21.88 -9.36
C GLU A 115 20.73 -22.14 -10.26
N ILE A 116 19.52 -22.02 -9.73
CA ILE A 116 18.28 -22.19 -10.51
C ILE A 116 18.09 -21.02 -11.48
N LYS A 117 18.47 -19.80 -11.07
CA LYS A 117 18.40 -18.60 -11.92
C LYS A 117 19.36 -18.70 -13.12
N ASP A 118 20.48 -19.37 -12.96
CA ASP A 118 21.47 -19.57 -14.02
C ASP A 118 21.02 -20.59 -15.09
N LEU A 119 20.08 -21.47 -14.75
CA LEU A 119 19.47 -22.41 -15.70
C LEU A 119 18.36 -21.78 -16.56
N LEU A 120 17.87 -20.58 -16.21
CA LEU A 120 16.81 -19.92 -16.95
C LEU A 120 17.31 -19.39 -18.31
N PRO A 121 16.50 -19.49 -19.38
CA PRO A 121 16.76 -18.79 -20.63
C PRO A 121 16.92 -17.29 -20.41
N ARG A 122 17.75 -16.64 -21.23
CA ARG A 122 18.10 -15.22 -21.07
C ARG A 122 16.89 -14.30 -20.99
N GLU A 123 15.87 -14.55 -21.81
CA GLU A 123 14.62 -13.77 -21.80
C GLU A 123 13.86 -13.91 -20.48
N CYS A 124 13.71 -15.15 -19.98
CA CYS A 124 13.03 -15.43 -18.71
C CYS A 124 13.80 -14.85 -17.52
N ARG A 125 15.13 -14.90 -17.56
CA ARG A 125 15.98 -14.30 -16.52
C ARG A 125 15.82 -12.78 -16.47
N ALA A 126 15.89 -12.11 -17.62
CA ALA A 126 15.67 -10.66 -17.69
C ALA A 126 14.26 -10.26 -17.20
N ALA A 127 13.23 -11.06 -17.52
CA ALA A 127 11.88 -10.82 -17.02
C ALA A 127 11.76 -11.03 -15.50
N LEU A 128 12.45 -12.04 -14.96
CA LEU A 128 12.52 -12.30 -13.52
C LEU A 128 13.19 -11.14 -12.78
N ASP A 129 14.35 -10.69 -13.25
CA ASP A 129 15.12 -9.61 -12.64
C ASP A 129 14.31 -8.31 -12.64
N LYS A 130 13.66 -7.97 -13.77
CA LYS A 130 12.74 -6.83 -13.86
C LYS A 130 11.59 -6.91 -12.86
N ALA A 131 11.04 -8.11 -12.64
CA ALA A 131 9.95 -8.30 -11.67
C ALA A 131 10.45 -8.15 -10.22
N LEU A 132 11.67 -8.61 -9.92
CA LEU A 132 12.30 -8.43 -8.62
C LEU A 132 12.60 -6.96 -8.34
N GLU A 133 13.16 -6.23 -9.30
CA GLU A 133 13.40 -4.79 -9.22
C GLU A 133 12.11 -4.03 -8.93
N ALA A 134 11.04 -4.29 -9.70
CA ALA A 134 9.74 -3.65 -9.47
C ALA A 134 9.16 -3.94 -8.06
N LYS A 135 9.37 -5.16 -7.56
CA LYS A 135 8.98 -5.55 -6.20
C LYS A 135 9.81 -4.82 -5.14
N GLU A 136 11.12 -4.72 -5.31
CA GLU A 136 12.01 -4.01 -4.38
C GLU A 136 11.73 -2.51 -4.37
N GLU A 137 11.50 -1.91 -5.55
CA GLU A 137 11.03 -0.54 -5.69
C GLU A 137 9.70 -0.33 -4.96
N PHE A 138 8.72 -1.22 -5.16
CA PHE A 138 7.46 -1.11 -4.44
C PHE A 138 7.66 -1.26 -2.94
N ARG A 139 8.43 -2.25 -2.48
CA ARG A 139 8.72 -2.48 -1.05
C ARG A 139 9.42 -1.29 -0.40
N SER A 140 10.39 -0.67 -1.08
CA SER A 140 11.15 0.46 -0.57
C SER A 140 10.32 1.73 -0.36
N ARG A 141 9.19 1.90 -1.08
CA ARG A 141 8.22 2.98 -0.82
C ARG A 141 7.57 2.88 0.55
N TRP A 142 7.58 1.71 1.17
CA TRP A 142 6.97 1.42 2.47
C TRP A 142 8.08 1.15 3.50
N GLY A 143 8.55 2.22 4.14
CA GLY A 143 9.56 2.17 5.19
C GLY A 143 9.01 1.76 6.57
N THR A 144 9.78 2.05 7.62
CA THR A 144 9.38 1.74 8.99
C THR A 144 8.27 2.66 9.49
N GLU A 145 7.58 2.24 10.56
CA GLU A 145 6.51 3.02 11.18
C GLU A 145 6.98 4.41 11.63
N ARG A 146 8.21 4.50 12.15
CA ARG A 146 8.80 5.77 12.60
C ARG A 146 8.94 6.78 11.45
N GLU A 147 9.26 6.30 10.26
CA GLU A 147 9.57 7.14 9.10
C GLU A 147 8.34 7.47 8.27
N THR A 148 7.42 6.50 8.09
CA THR A 148 6.33 6.59 7.12
C THR A 148 4.96 6.86 7.71
N MET A 149 4.75 6.70 9.02
CA MET A 149 3.44 6.92 9.67
C MET A 149 3.31 8.29 10.34
N ALA A 150 4.18 9.25 10.01
CA ALA A 150 4.12 10.64 10.46
C ALA A 150 3.86 10.81 11.99
N ARG A 151 4.41 9.90 12.82
CA ARG A 151 4.32 9.93 14.29
C ARG A 151 5.19 11.03 14.93
N ARG A 152 5.27 12.19 14.29
CA ARG A 152 6.03 13.35 14.79
C ARG A 152 5.12 14.22 15.66
N ASP A 153 5.74 14.97 16.56
CA ASP A 153 5.03 15.99 17.32
C ASP A 153 4.45 17.06 16.37
N PRO A 154 3.29 17.64 16.71
CA PRO A 154 2.68 18.68 15.89
C PRO A 154 3.64 19.87 15.78
N ILE A 155 3.92 20.30 14.55
CA ILE A 155 4.67 21.53 14.29
C ILE A 155 3.71 22.68 14.56
N ILE A 156 3.81 23.28 15.75
CA ILE A 156 3.01 24.43 16.12
C ILE A 156 3.70 25.68 15.55
N ASP A 157 3.27 26.12 14.37
CA ASP A 157 3.66 27.41 13.82
C ASP A 157 2.87 28.53 14.51
N LYS A 158 3.24 28.80 15.77
CA LYS A 158 2.73 29.92 16.57
C LYS A 158 3.41 31.19 16.07
N ALA A 159 2.97 31.70 14.92
CA ALA A 159 2.97 33.15 14.74
C ALA A 159 2.04 33.71 15.83
N ILE A 160 2.67 34.21 16.89
CA ILE A 160 2.04 34.85 18.04
C ILE A 160 0.97 35.81 17.52
N VAL A 161 -0.30 35.52 17.83
CA VAL A 161 -1.38 36.50 17.67
C VAL A 161 -1.12 37.56 18.74
N PRO A 162 -0.77 38.82 18.38
CA PRO A 162 -0.71 39.88 19.37
C PRO A 162 -2.13 40.17 19.85
N TYR A 163 -2.28 40.27 21.17
CA TYR A 163 -3.50 40.71 21.85
C TYR A 163 -3.93 42.12 21.40
#